data_AF-A0A8X6FY26-F1
#
_entry.id   AF-A0A8X6FY26-F1
#
_cell.length_a   1.000
_cell.length_b   1.000
_cell.length_c   1.000
_cell.angle_alpha   90.00
_cell.angle_beta   90.00
_cell.angle_gamma   90.00
#
_symmetry.space_group_name_H-M   'P 1'
#
loop_
_entity.id
_entity.type
_entity.pdbx_description
1 polymer ?
#
loop_
_entity_poly.entity_id
_entity_poly.type
_entity_poly.pdbx_seq_one_letter_code
_entity_poly.pdbx_strand_id
1 'polypeptide(L)'
;MAAQFVKPYVKTNKNDQADAEAICEAVTRPNMRFVPIRTVEQQDIAAIISSVGIILGAVYMLKLYKEVMLGQITNNQVISFKDLYLYEILAIMLLASK
;
A
#
# COMPACT_ATOMS: atom_id res chain seq x y z
N MET A 1 10.94 -3.78 -1.82
CA MET A 1 10.89 -4.74 -2.94
C MET A 1 12.08 -5.68 -2.82
N ALA A 2 11.86 -6.94 -2.45
CA ALA A 2 12.93 -7.95 -2.28
C ALA A 2 12.65 -9.23 -3.09
N ALA A 3 11.38 -9.59 -3.30
CA ALA A 3 10.98 -10.84 -3.95
C ALA A 3 11.19 -10.90 -5.48
N GLN A 4 11.65 -9.83 -6.14
CA GLN A 4 11.80 -9.82 -7.60
C GLN A 4 13.10 -10.49 -8.06
N PHE A 5 14.15 -10.41 -7.24
CA PHE A 5 15.47 -10.99 -7.55
C PHE A 5 15.59 -12.47 -7.19
N VAL A 6 14.65 -13.02 -6.41
CA VAL A 6 14.62 -14.44 -6.01
C VAL A 6 13.86 -15.30 -7.03
N LYS A 7 12.85 -14.73 -7.71
CA LYS A 7 12.01 -15.43 -8.70
C LYS A 7 12.76 -16.22 -9.78
N PRO A 8 13.89 -15.73 -10.34
CA PRO A 8 14.65 -16.48 -11.34
C PRO A 8 15.33 -17.75 -10.81
N TYR A 9 15.47 -17.89 -9.48
CA TYR A 9 16.15 -19.02 -8.84
C TYR A 9 15.17 -20.10 -8.33
N VAL A 10 13.86 -19.88 -8.48
CA VAL A 10 12.82 -20.86 -8.12
C VAL A 10 12.72 -21.91 -9.23
N LYS A 11 13.13 -23.14 -8.94
CA LYS A 11 13.30 -24.22 -9.95
C LYS A 11 11.99 -24.93 -10.31
N THR A 12 11.00 -24.94 -9.43
CA THR A 12 9.74 -25.68 -9.60
C THR A 12 8.53 -24.88 -9.06
N ASN A 13 7.36 -25.51 -8.87
CA ASN A 13 6.19 -24.86 -8.30
C ASN A 13 6.48 -24.19 -6.96
N LYS A 14 5.77 -23.10 -6.66
CA LYS A 14 5.89 -22.35 -5.41
C LYS A 14 5.60 -23.27 -4.22
N ASN A 15 6.63 -23.57 -3.45
CA ASN A 15 6.55 -24.22 -2.16
C ASN A 15 7.64 -23.62 -1.27
N ASP A 16 7.44 -23.69 0.06
CA ASP A 16 8.33 -23.02 1.02
C ASP A 16 9.78 -23.53 0.95
N GLN A 17 9.97 -24.81 0.58
CA GLN A 17 11.28 -25.43 0.44
C GLN A 17 12.06 -24.87 -0.77
N ALA A 18 11.42 -24.78 -1.93
CA ALA A 18 11.99 -24.25 -3.16
C ALA A 18 12.26 -22.75 -3.04
N ASP A 19 11.43 -22.02 -2.31
CA ASP A 19 11.67 -20.61 -2.00
C ASP A 19 12.89 -20.44 -1.08
N ALA A 20 13.05 -21.28 -0.06
CA ALA A 20 14.24 -21.28 0.80
C ALA A 20 15.52 -21.58 0.01
N GLU A 21 15.50 -22.60 -0.86
CA GLU A 21 16.62 -22.93 -1.75
C GLU A 21 16.95 -21.80 -2.71
N ALA A 22 15.94 -21.18 -3.33
CA ALA A 22 16.10 -20.05 -4.23
C ALA A 22 16.69 -18.82 -3.52
N ILE A 23 16.27 -18.55 -2.28
CA ILE A 23 16.83 -17.47 -1.44
C ILE A 23 18.30 -17.76 -1.15
N CYS A 24 18.63 -18.97 -0.69
CA CYS A 24 20.01 -19.37 -0.43
C CYS A 24 20.89 -19.21 -1.66
N GLU A 25 20.42 -19.68 -2.83
CA GLU A 25 21.17 -19.55 -4.07
C GLU A 25 21.36 -18.08 -4.48
N ALA A 26 20.31 -17.26 -4.37
CA ALA A 26 20.37 -15.86 -4.72
C ALA A 26 21.30 -15.07 -3.79
N VAL A 27 21.32 -15.37 -2.48
CA VAL A 27 22.19 -14.73 -1.47
C VAL A 27 23.68 -14.94 -1.76
N THR A 28 24.04 -16.06 -2.40
CA THR A 28 25.45 -16.34 -2.76
C THR A 28 25.95 -15.52 -3.95
N ARG A 29 25.08 -14.79 -4.67
CA ARG A 29 25.47 -14.04 -5.87
C ARG A 29 26.23 -12.76 -5.49
N PRO A 30 27.39 -12.49 -6.12
CA PRO A 30 28.26 -11.37 -5.73
C PRO A 30 27.64 -9.98 -5.96
N ASN A 31 26.68 -9.86 -6.88
CA ASN A 31 26.00 -8.61 -7.21
C ASN A 31 24.67 -8.42 -6.46
N MET A 32 24.37 -9.27 -5.48
CA MET A 32 23.12 -9.20 -4.72
C MET A 32 23.18 -8.05 -3.70
N ARG A 33 22.23 -7.11 -3.77
CA ARG A 33 22.13 -6.01 -2.81
C ARG A 33 21.33 -6.44 -1.59
N PHE A 34 21.96 -6.45 -0.42
CA PHE A 34 21.27 -6.65 0.85
C PHE A 34 20.49 -5.39 1.27
N VAL A 35 19.28 -5.60 1.77
CA VAL A 35 18.46 -4.56 2.39
C VAL A 35 18.74 -4.59 3.89
N PRO A 36 18.92 -3.44 4.56
CA PRO A 36 19.09 -3.42 6.02
C PRO A 36 17.88 -4.03 6.72
N ILE A 37 18.15 -4.71 7.84
CA ILE A 37 17.12 -5.26 8.71
C ILE A 37 16.29 -4.10 9.28
N ARG A 38 14.97 -4.17 9.14
CA ARG A 38 14.06 -3.17 9.71
C ARG A 38 14.02 -3.33 11.23
N THR A 39 13.98 -2.23 11.96
CA THR A 39 13.72 -2.25 13.40
C THR A 39 12.26 -2.59 13.68
N VAL A 40 11.95 -3.06 14.89
CA VAL A 40 10.58 -3.38 15.31
C VAL A 40 9.68 -2.16 15.18
N GLU A 41 10.15 -0.99 15.64
CA GLU A 41 9.44 0.28 15.51
C GLU A 41 9.11 0.65 14.05
N GLN A 42 10.05 0.41 13.12
CA GLN A 42 9.81 0.66 11.70
C GLN A 42 8.77 -0.29 11.09
N GLN A 43 8.70 -1.53 11.58
CA GLN A 43 7.68 -2.49 11.16
C GLN A 43 6.30 -2.10 11.69
N ASP A 44 6.22 -1.68 12.95
CA ASP A 44 4.96 -1.27 13.59
C ASP A 44 4.37 -0.02 12.90
N ILE A 45 5.20 1.00 12.67
CA ILE A 45 4.78 2.21 11.96
C ILE A 45 4.28 1.88 10.55
N ALA A 46 4.98 1.00 9.82
CA ALA A 46 4.56 0.58 8.49
C ALA A 46 3.22 -0.16 8.51
N ALA A 47 2.97 -1.01 9.51
CA ALA A 47 1.69 -1.71 9.68
C ALA A 47 0.53 -0.74 9.95
N ILE A 48 0.75 0.24 10.84
CA ILE A 48 -0.26 1.27 11.17
C ILE A 48 -0.60 2.12 9.94
N ILE A 49 0.40 2.61 9.21
CA ILE A 49 0.17 3.43 8.02
C ILE A 49 -0.62 2.65 6.95
N SER A 50 -0.28 1.36 6.77
CA SER A 50 -0.94 0.50 5.79
C SER A 50 -2.41 0.25 6.13
N SER A 51 -2.74 0.02 7.40
CA SER A 51 -4.13 -0.21 7.82
C SER A 51 -4.99 1.06 7.72
N VAL A 52 -4.44 2.22 8.10
CA VAL A 52 -5.14 3.52 8.00
C VAL A 52 -5.50 3.84 6.54
N GLY A 53 -4.56 3.63 5.60
CA GLY A 53 -4.82 3.87 4.18
C GLY A 53 -5.97 3.02 3.61
N ILE A 54 -6.04 1.75 4.00
CA ILE A 54 -7.12 0.84 3.57
C ILE A 54 -8.46 1.30 4.15
N ILE A 55 -8.51 1.66 5.43
CA ILE A 55 -9.73 2.12 6.09
C ILE A 55 -10.25 3.40 5.44
N LEU A 56 -9.37 4.38 5.19
CA LEU A 56 -9.74 5.63 4.52
C LEU A 56 -10.25 5.38 3.10
N GLY A 57 -9.59 4.50 2.34
CA GLY A 57 -10.03 4.12 1.00
C GLY A 57 -11.42 3.45 1.01
N ALA A 58 -11.68 2.56 1.97
CA ALA A 58 -12.98 1.92 2.13
C ALA A 58 -14.08 2.93 2.50
N VAL A 59 -13.81 3.84 3.44
CA VAL A 59 -14.74 4.92 3.82
C VAL A 59 -15.04 5.83 2.63
N TYR A 60 -14.02 6.20 1.86
CA TYR A 60 -14.18 7.01 0.66
C TYR A 60 -15.03 6.30 -0.41
N MET A 61 -14.77 5.02 -0.68
CA MET A 61 -15.54 4.23 -1.65
C MET A 61 -17.00 4.06 -1.22
N LEU A 62 -17.28 3.87 0.06
CA LEU A 62 -18.66 3.82 0.57
C LEU A 62 -19.37 5.16 0.46
N LYS A 63 -18.66 6.27 0.76
CA LYS A 63 -19.17 7.63 0.54
C LYS A 63 -19.51 7.85 -0.93
N LEU A 64 -18.59 7.52 -1.84
CA LEU A 64 -18.79 7.64 -3.29
C LEU A 64 -19.96 6.77 -3.77
N TYR A 65 -20.06 5.53 -3.30
CA TYR A 65 -21.17 4.64 -3.65
C TYR A 65 -22.52 5.21 -3.22
N LYS A 66 -22.60 5.79 -2.02
CA LYS A 66 -23.81 6.47 -1.54
C LYS A 66 -24.19 7.66 -2.43
N GLU A 67 -23.23 8.51 -2.77
CA GLU A 67 -23.49 9.71 -3.59
C GLU A 67 -23.80 9.36 -5.07
N VAL A 68 -23.22 8.27 -5.61
CA VAL A 68 -23.42 7.85 -7.01
C VAL A 68 -24.67 6.99 -7.21
N MET A 69 -24.99 6.10 -6.26
CA MET A 69 -26.05 5.09 -6.46
C MET A 69 -27.41 5.47 -5.83
N LEU A 70 -27.45 6.38 -4.84
CA LEU A 70 -28.68 6.71 -4.10
C LEU A 70 -29.28 8.09 -4.39
N GLY A 71 -28.90 8.77 -5.49
CA GLY A 71 -29.51 10.06 -5.86
C GLY A 71 -29.64 10.32 -7.36
N GLN A 72 -30.83 10.74 -7.81
CA GLN A 72 -31.02 11.39 -9.11
C GLN A 72 -30.45 12.82 -9.06
N ILE A 73 -29.53 13.14 -9.97
CA ILE A 73 -28.90 14.46 -10.09
C ILE A 73 -29.86 15.43 -10.80
N THR A 74 -30.35 16.47 -10.11
CA THR A 74 -31.10 17.59 -10.73
C THR A 74 -30.84 18.96 -10.10
N ASN A 75 -29.92 19.13 -9.15
CA ASN A 75 -29.80 20.38 -8.39
C ASN A 75 -28.42 21.04 -8.53
N ASN A 76 -28.37 22.33 -8.90
CA ASN A 76 -27.15 23.14 -9.07
C ASN A 76 -26.27 23.21 -7.81
N GLN A 77 -26.77 22.76 -6.65
CA GLN A 77 -26.00 22.66 -5.41
C GLN A 77 -24.96 21.53 -5.42
N VAL A 78 -25.01 20.60 -6.40
CA VAL A 78 -24.02 19.52 -6.51
C VAL A 78 -22.63 20.02 -6.93
N ILE A 79 -22.56 21.16 -7.64
CA ILE A 79 -21.28 21.82 -8.00
C ILE A 79 -20.62 22.46 -6.76
N SER A 80 -21.35 22.63 -5.66
CA SER A 80 -20.88 23.27 -4.42
C SER A 80 -20.35 22.29 -3.37
N PHE A 81 -20.41 20.97 -3.61
CA PHE A 81 -19.81 20.02 -2.67
C PHE A 81 -18.29 20.13 -2.73
N LYS A 82 -17.71 20.66 -1.66
CA LYS A 82 -16.26 20.59 -1.46
C LYS A 82 -15.90 19.13 -1.19
N ASP A 83 -15.32 18.49 -2.20
CA ASP A 83 -14.92 17.08 -2.18
C ASP A 83 -13.96 16.74 -1.02
N LEU A 84 -13.15 17.70 -0.59
CA LEU A 84 -12.13 17.53 0.43
C LEU A 84 -12.06 18.73 1.36
N TYR A 85 -12.04 18.50 2.68
CA TYR A 85 -11.88 19.56 3.66
C TYR A 85 -10.40 19.95 3.82
N LEU A 86 -10.14 21.22 4.16
CA LEU A 86 -8.77 21.77 4.26
C LEU A 86 -7.88 21.00 5.24
N TYR A 87 -8.45 20.45 6.32
CA TYR A 87 -7.72 19.63 7.30
C TYR A 87 -7.28 18.27 6.72
N GLU A 88 -8.03 17.71 5.77
CA GLU A 88 -7.70 16.46 5.09
C GLU A 88 -6.56 16.67 4.08
N ILE A 89 -6.58 17.81 3.37
CA ILE A 89 -5.47 18.21 2.47
C ILE A 89 -4.18 18.41 3.27
N LEU A 90 -4.24 19.08 4.42
CA LEU A 90 -3.10 19.28 5.31
C LEU A 90 -2.55 17.95 5.85
N ALA A 91 -3.42 17.02 6.24
CA ALA A 91 -3.03 15.70 6.72
C ALA A 91 -2.34 14.87 5.61
N ILE A 92 -2.85 14.92 4.38
CA ILE A 92 -2.25 14.25 3.22
C ILE A 92 -0.90 14.86 2.86
N MET A 93 -0.77 16.20 2.86
CA MET A 93 0.51 16.88 2.60
C MET A 93 1.57 16.58 3.66
N LEU A 94 1.19 16.48 4.94
CA LEU A 94 2.08 16.11 6.04
C LEU A 94 2.59 14.67 5.90
N LEU A 95 1.72 13.74 5.47
CA LEU A 95 2.05 12.34 5.20
C LEU A 95 2.91 12.17 3.94
N ALA A 96 2.71 13.01 2.92
CA ALA A 96 3.47 13.00 1.68
C ALA A 96 4.87 13.64 1.80
N SER A 97 5.12 14.41 2.86
CA SER A 97 6.40 15.09 3.11
C SER A 97 7.47 14.24 3.83
N LYS A 98 7.25 12.92 3.99
CA LYS A 98 8.21 11.98 4.60
C LYS A 98 8.70 10.92 3.61
#